data_AF-A0A9P1GZ71-F1
#
_entry.id   AF-A0A9P1GZ71-F1
#
_cell.length_a   1.000
_cell.length_b   1.000
_cell.length_c   1.000
_cell.angle_alpha   90.00
_cell.angle_beta   90.00
_cell.angle_gamma   90.00
#
_symmetry.space_group_name_H-M   'P 1'
#
loop_
_entity.id
_entity.type
_entity.pdbx_description
1 polymer ?
#
loop_
_entity_poly.entity_id
_entity_poly.type
_entity_poly.pdbx_seq_one_letter_code
_entity_poly.pdbx_strand_id
1 'polypeptide(L)'
;MSGWLPLQHEIRCILEDADKPPDEDDPFDQGDADGDDRDTMLEVVSHIRDSLSIAANHTPTRESTSIRTPVFLGHGAMDEKVLPSLGQEAFETLKALGFTTEWRGYQDEGHWYKIPDEIDDILDFIRVKVGWLAKQDT
;
A
#
# COMPACT_ATOMS: atom_id res chain seq x y z
N MET A 1 -12.02 12.05 3.68
CA MET A 1 -10.88 11.42 4.40
C MET A 1 -9.60 11.81 3.66
N SER A 2 -8.42 11.69 4.27
CA SER A 2 -7.15 12.17 3.66
C SER A 2 -5.96 11.33 4.10
N GLY A 3 -5.88 10.10 3.59
CA GLY A 3 -4.83 9.15 3.96
C GLY A 3 -3.47 9.51 3.38
N TRP A 4 -2.40 9.14 4.09
CA TRP A 4 -1.02 9.13 3.60
C TRP A 4 -0.31 7.90 4.18
N LEU A 5 0.83 7.52 3.62
CA LEU A 5 1.57 6.31 4.00
C LEU A 5 2.83 6.68 4.80
N PRO A 6 2.88 6.35 6.11
CA PRO A 6 4.13 6.43 6.87
C PRO A 6 5.19 5.48 6.32
N LEU A 7 6.46 5.88 6.43
CA LEU A 7 7.62 5.13 5.94
C LEU A 7 7.60 4.86 4.42
N GLN A 8 6.87 5.69 3.66
CA GLN A 8 6.71 5.50 2.23
C GLN A 8 8.03 5.60 1.47
N HIS A 9 8.94 6.45 1.92
CA HIS A 9 10.26 6.60 1.29
C HIS A 9 11.08 5.32 1.41
N GLU A 10 11.11 4.72 2.61
CA GLU A 10 11.83 3.49 2.91
C GLU A 10 11.27 2.31 2.13
N ILE A 11 9.94 2.20 2.05
CA ILE A 11 9.25 1.20 1.23
C ILE A 11 9.64 1.35 -0.24
N ARG A 12 9.69 2.58 -0.75
CA ARG A 12 10.09 2.85 -2.13
C ARG A 12 11.54 2.51 -2.42
N CYS A 13 12.46 2.79 -1.49
CA CYS A 13 13.85 2.38 -1.67
C CYS A 13 13.96 0.86 -1.79
N ILE A 14 13.23 0.09 -0.99
CA ILE A 14 13.22 -1.38 -1.08
C ILE A 14 12.65 -1.85 -2.44
N LEU A 15 11.56 -1.24 -2.91
CA LEU A 15 11.01 -1.53 -4.24
C LEU A 15 12.00 -1.23 -5.36
N GLU A 16 12.67 -0.07 -5.31
CA GLU A 16 13.65 0.36 -6.31
C GLU A 16 14.89 -0.54 -6.30
N ASP A 17 15.32 -1.02 -5.14
CA ASP A 17 16.43 -1.96 -5.00
C ASP A 17 16.08 -3.35 -5.56
N ALA A 18 14.84 -3.80 -5.38
CA ALA A 18 14.36 -5.06 -5.94
C ALA A 18 14.27 -5.04 -7.49
N ASP A 19 14.04 -3.87 -8.09
CA ASP A 19 13.97 -3.70 -9.54
C ASP A 19 15.34 -3.50 -10.22
N LYS A 20 16.43 -3.34 -9.46
CA LYS A 20 17.77 -3.16 -10.03
C LYS A 20 18.28 -4.44 -10.68
N PRO A 21 18.90 -4.35 -11.88
CA PRO A 21 19.61 -5.49 -12.43
C PRO A 21 20.78 -5.88 -11.52
N PRO A 22 21.18 -7.16 -11.49
CA PRO A 22 22.36 -7.59 -10.76
C PRO A 22 23.59 -6.81 -11.25
N ASP A 23 24.34 -6.24 -10.33
CA ASP A 23 25.53 -5.46 -10.65
C ASP A 23 26.71 -6.42 -10.92
N GLU A 24 27.01 -6.66 -12.21
CA GLU A 24 28.09 -7.57 -12.66
C GLU A 24 29.49 -7.21 -12.11
N ASP A 25 29.67 -5.99 -11.58
CA ASP A 25 30.93 -5.45 -11.07
C ASP A 25 31.04 -5.41 -9.53
N ASP A 26 30.05 -5.90 -8.77
CA ASP A 26 30.17 -5.97 -7.30
C ASP A 26 30.90 -7.27 -6.87
N PRO A 27 32.15 -7.19 -6.38
CA PRO A 27 32.90 -8.37 -5.92
C PRO A 27 32.30 -9.03 -4.66
N PHE A 28 31.29 -8.42 -4.04
CA PHE A 28 30.52 -8.99 -2.93
C PHE A 28 29.15 -9.51 -3.34
N ASP A 29 28.70 -9.27 -4.58
CA ASP A 29 27.56 -9.96 -5.18
C ASP A 29 28.04 -11.36 -5.56
N GLN A 30 28.20 -12.19 -4.52
CA GLN A 30 28.42 -13.61 -4.68
C GLN A 30 27.19 -14.10 -5.43
N GLY A 31 27.37 -14.36 -6.72
CA GLY A 31 26.38 -14.95 -7.61
C GLY A 31 25.93 -16.31 -7.10
N ASP A 32 25.12 -16.28 -6.05
CA ASP A 32 24.19 -17.33 -5.70
C ASP A 32 23.22 -17.36 -6.89
N ALA A 33 23.60 -18.17 -7.87
CA ALA A 33 22.84 -18.51 -9.04
C ALA A 33 21.62 -19.38 -8.68
N ASP A 34 20.90 -18.98 -7.64
CA ASP A 34 19.48 -19.27 -7.49
C ASP A 34 18.79 -17.93 -7.75
N GLY A 35 18.05 -17.85 -8.86
CA GLY A 35 17.11 -16.77 -9.12
C GLY A 35 15.97 -16.83 -8.09
N ASP A 36 16.30 -16.58 -6.83
CA ASP A 36 15.42 -16.77 -5.69
C ASP A 36 14.55 -15.52 -5.57
N ASP A 37 13.33 -15.71 -6.02
CA ASP A 37 12.05 -15.06 -5.71
C ASP A 37 12.05 -14.24 -4.39
N ARG A 38 12.84 -13.15 -4.31
CA ARG A 38 12.80 -12.22 -3.18
C ARG A 38 11.41 -11.59 -3.17
N ASP A 39 10.57 -12.03 -2.25
CA ASP A 39 9.27 -11.41 -2.06
C ASP A 39 9.46 -10.05 -1.41
N THR A 40 9.46 -9.00 -2.22
CA THR A 40 9.61 -7.60 -1.80
C THR A 40 8.64 -7.21 -0.69
N MET A 41 7.45 -7.84 -0.64
CA MET A 41 6.50 -7.61 0.45
C MET A 41 7.05 -8.09 1.80
N LEU A 42 7.74 -9.23 1.83
CA LEU A 42 8.34 -9.78 3.05
C LEU A 42 9.51 -8.94 3.54
N GLU A 43 10.33 -8.42 2.61
CA GLU A 43 11.40 -7.48 2.93
C GLU A 43 10.85 -6.20 3.56
N VAL A 44 9.80 -5.63 2.96
CA VAL A 44 9.11 -4.46 3.50
C VAL A 44 8.51 -4.74 4.87
N VAL A 45 7.85 -5.89 5.07
CA VAL A 45 7.31 -6.26 6.39
C VAL A 45 8.41 -6.42 7.43
N SER A 46 9.53 -7.05 7.06
CA SER A 46 10.67 -7.20 7.96
C SER A 46 11.23 -5.83 8.34
N HIS A 47 11.48 -4.97 7.36
CA HIS A 47 12.00 -3.63 7.57
C HIS A 47 11.09 -2.81 8.49
N ILE A 48 9.78 -2.78 8.23
CA ILE A 48 8.82 -2.02 9.06
C ILE A 48 8.78 -2.59 10.48
N ARG A 49 8.78 -3.92 10.65
CA ARG A 49 8.80 -4.54 11.99
C ARG A 49 10.05 -4.13 12.76
N ASP A 50 11.20 -4.10 12.11
CA ASP A 50 12.47 -3.69 12.71
C ASP A 50 12.45 -2.19 13.06
N SER A 51 12.00 -1.32 12.15
CA SER A 51 11.85 0.12 12.41
C SER A 51 10.95 0.41 13.62
N LEU A 52 9.90 -0.39 13.79
CA LEU A 52 8.95 -0.27 14.90
C LEU A 52 9.36 -1.08 16.16
N SER A 53 10.51 -1.76 16.14
CA SER A 53 10.99 -2.65 17.22
C SER A 53 9.95 -3.71 17.63
N ILE A 54 9.20 -4.22 16.67
CA ILE A 54 8.22 -5.29 16.88
C ILE A 54 8.96 -6.63 16.87
N ALA A 55 8.93 -7.35 18.00
CA ALA A 55 9.57 -8.66 18.09
C ALA A 55 9.08 -9.61 17.00
N ALA A 56 10.02 -10.21 16.27
CA ALA A 56 9.75 -11.24 15.28
C ALA A 56 9.36 -12.55 15.98
N ASN A 57 8.14 -12.61 16.50
CA ASN A 57 7.60 -13.81 17.13
C ASN A 57 7.34 -14.93 16.10
N HIS A 58 7.33 -14.58 14.81
CA HIS A 58 7.20 -15.49 13.66
C HIS A 58 7.85 -14.87 12.43
N THR A 59 8.47 -15.69 11.58
CA THR A 59 8.90 -15.31 10.24
C THR A 59 7.66 -14.97 9.41
N PRO A 60 7.55 -13.77 8.81
CA PRO A 60 6.41 -13.44 7.99
C PRO A 60 6.40 -14.31 6.73
N THR A 61 5.24 -14.87 6.41
CA THR A 61 4.93 -15.44 5.09
C THR A 61 3.95 -14.54 4.36
N ARG A 62 3.85 -14.65 3.03
CA ARG A 62 2.97 -13.81 2.22
C ARG A 62 1.52 -13.89 2.70
N GLU A 63 1.06 -15.08 3.10
CA GLU A 63 -0.28 -15.33 3.63
C GLU A 63 -0.54 -14.69 5.00
N SER A 64 0.53 -14.46 5.77
CA SER A 64 0.45 -13.81 7.08
C SER A 64 0.50 -12.28 7.00
N THR A 65 0.71 -11.72 5.80
CA THR A 65 0.71 -10.26 5.57
C THR A 65 -0.70 -9.74 5.25
N SER A 66 -0.84 -8.41 5.22
CA SER A 66 -2.07 -7.73 4.82
C SER A 66 -2.26 -7.63 3.30
N ILE A 67 -1.39 -8.22 2.47
CA ILE A 67 -1.37 -8.01 1.00
C ILE A 67 -2.71 -8.32 0.29
N ARG A 68 -3.50 -9.23 0.88
CA ARG A 68 -4.82 -9.62 0.37
C ARG A 68 -5.95 -8.67 0.76
N THR A 69 -5.70 -7.74 1.69
CA THR A 69 -6.68 -6.75 2.12
C THR A 69 -6.74 -5.63 1.08
N PRO A 70 -7.86 -5.44 0.38
CA PRO A 70 -7.99 -4.36 -0.59
C PRO A 70 -8.02 -3.00 0.13
N VAL A 71 -7.44 -1.98 -0.49
CA VAL A 71 -7.31 -0.63 0.11
C VAL A 71 -8.01 0.40 -0.76
N PHE A 72 -8.87 1.20 -0.14
CA PHE A 72 -9.48 2.38 -0.76
C PHE A 72 -8.84 3.63 -0.18
N LEU A 73 -8.42 4.55 -1.05
CA LEU A 73 -7.85 5.83 -0.67
C LEU A 73 -8.71 6.96 -1.27
N GLY A 74 -9.49 7.60 -0.42
CA GLY A 74 -10.22 8.83 -0.73
C GLY A 74 -9.47 10.05 -0.20
N HIS A 75 -9.43 11.14 -0.99
CA HIS A 75 -8.75 12.38 -0.61
C HIS A 75 -9.44 13.61 -1.19
N GLY A 76 -9.66 14.65 -0.38
CA GLY A 76 -10.16 15.94 -0.88
C GLY A 76 -9.10 16.71 -1.67
N ALA A 77 -9.42 17.13 -2.89
CA ALA A 77 -8.45 17.77 -3.80
C ALA A 77 -7.95 19.14 -3.29
N MET A 78 -8.65 19.74 -2.34
CA MET A 78 -8.32 21.04 -1.72
C MET A 78 -7.91 20.86 -0.24
N ASP A 79 -7.44 19.67 0.14
CA ASP A 79 -6.97 19.44 1.51
C ASP A 79 -5.64 20.17 1.78
N GLU A 80 -5.72 21.23 2.58
CA GLU A 80 -4.56 22.01 3.02
C GLU A 80 -3.83 21.41 4.23
N LYS A 81 -4.41 20.41 4.90
CA LYS A 81 -3.84 19.77 6.10
C LYS A 81 -2.99 18.57 5.77
N VAL A 82 -3.48 17.71 4.87
CA VAL A 82 -2.71 16.59 4.31
C VAL A 82 -2.73 16.75 2.81
N LEU A 83 -1.56 17.03 2.23
CA LEU A 83 -1.47 17.32 0.81
C LEU A 83 -1.98 16.13 -0.03
N PRO A 84 -2.83 16.35 -1.04
CA PRO A 84 -3.35 15.28 -1.90
C PRO A 84 -2.25 14.45 -2.58
N SER A 85 -1.09 15.05 -2.84
CA SER A 85 0.08 14.36 -3.39
C SER A 85 0.55 13.22 -2.48
N LEU A 86 0.50 13.38 -1.15
CA LEU A 86 0.90 12.33 -0.20
C LEU A 86 -0.05 11.12 -0.26
N GLY A 87 -1.35 11.37 -0.47
CA GLY A 87 -2.32 10.30 -0.68
C GLY A 87 -2.09 9.58 -2.01
N GLN A 88 -1.77 10.33 -3.08
CA GLN A 88 -1.46 9.73 -4.38
C GLN A 88 -0.18 8.88 -4.31
N GLU A 89 0.87 9.39 -3.65
CA GLU A 89 2.12 8.65 -3.41
C GLU A 89 1.88 7.38 -2.59
N ALA A 90 1.00 7.44 -1.58
CA ALA A 90 0.58 6.26 -0.82
C ALA A 90 -0.11 5.23 -1.71
N PHE A 91 -1.04 5.67 -2.57
CA PHE A 91 -1.72 4.80 -3.52
C PHE A 91 -0.74 4.11 -4.48
N GLU A 92 0.18 4.87 -5.08
CA GLU A 92 1.18 4.35 -6.03
C GLU A 92 2.11 3.34 -5.35
N THR A 93 2.55 3.63 -4.12
CA THR A 93 3.45 2.76 -3.35
C THR A 93 2.76 1.45 -2.97
N LEU A 94 1.53 1.50 -2.44
CA LEU A 94 0.76 0.31 -2.09
C LEU A 94 0.44 -0.54 -3.33
N LYS A 95 0.14 0.11 -4.46
CA LYS A 95 -0.09 -0.58 -5.73
C LYS A 95 1.18 -1.30 -6.21
N ALA A 96 2.35 -0.66 -6.12
CA ALA A 96 3.63 -1.26 -6.50
C ALA A 96 3.97 -2.50 -5.64
N LEU A 97 3.64 -2.48 -4.34
CA LEU A 97 3.77 -3.65 -3.47
C LEU A 97 2.82 -4.81 -3.81
N GLY A 98 1.81 -4.58 -4.67
CA GLY A 98 0.87 -5.60 -5.11
C GLY A 98 -0.47 -5.62 -4.34
N PHE A 99 -0.78 -4.59 -3.56
CA PHE A 99 -2.12 -4.47 -2.97
C PHE A 99 -3.17 -4.23 -4.07
N THR A 100 -4.39 -4.73 -3.86
CA THR A 100 -5.55 -4.29 -4.64
C THR A 100 -5.97 -2.91 -4.14
N THR A 101 -5.61 -1.85 -4.86
CA THR A 101 -5.87 -0.46 -4.44
C THR A 101 -6.84 0.28 -5.36
N GLU A 102 -7.57 1.25 -4.80
CA GLU A 102 -8.38 2.22 -5.53
C GLU A 102 -8.14 3.63 -4.98
N TRP A 103 -8.05 4.62 -5.87
CA TRP A 103 -7.82 6.03 -5.54
C TRP A 103 -8.96 6.91 -6.04
N ARG A 104 -9.46 7.80 -5.18
CA ARG A 104 -10.50 8.79 -5.50
C ARG A 104 -10.10 10.15 -4.96
N GLY A 105 -9.90 11.11 -5.87
CA GLY A 105 -9.71 12.52 -5.54
C GLY A 105 -11.02 13.29 -5.69
N TYR A 106 -11.48 13.93 -4.62
CA TYR A 106 -12.76 14.64 -4.59
C TYR A 106 -12.58 16.14 -4.81
N GLN A 107 -13.05 16.65 -5.95
CA GLN A 107 -12.99 18.07 -6.28
C GLN A 107 -13.81 18.90 -5.28
N ASP A 108 -13.36 20.12 -5.02
CA ASP A 108 -13.98 21.08 -4.08
C ASP A 108 -14.10 20.58 -2.63
N GLU A 109 -13.45 19.46 -2.27
CA GLU A 109 -13.43 18.92 -0.91
C GLU A 109 -12.09 19.21 -0.24
N GLY A 110 -12.15 19.63 1.03
CA GLY A 110 -10.97 19.87 1.86
C GLY A 110 -10.54 18.62 2.63
N HIS A 111 -10.17 18.78 3.90
CA HIS A 111 -9.71 17.68 4.74
C HIS A 111 -10.79 16.67 5.16
N TRP A 112 -12.06 16.93 4.88
CA TRP A 112 -13.15 16.09 5.36
C TRP A 112 -13.51 15.00 4.36
N TYR A 113 -14.60 14.27 4.63
CA TYR A 113 -15.16 13.35 3.66
C TYR A 113 -16.28 14.00 2.85
N LYS A 114 -16.32 13.71 1.54
CA LYS A 114 -17.34 14.26 0.65
C LYS A 114 -18.64 13.46 0.73
N ILE A 115 -19.76 14.14 0.99
CA ILE A 115 -21.10 13.53 0.91
C ILE A 115 -21.84 14.12 -0.29
N PRO A 116 -22.52 13.30 -1.12
CA PRO A 116 -22.64 11.83 -0.99
C PRO A 116 -21.43 11.05 -1.55
N ASP A 117 -20.67 11.67 -2.46
CA ASP A 117 -19.75 10.99 -3.37
C ASP A 117 -18.77 10.01 -2.70
N GLU A 118 -18.04 10.44 -1.66
CA GLU A 118 -17.02 9.59 -1.04
C GLU A 118 -17.62 8.43 -0.26
N ILE A 119 -18.80 8.64 0.34
CA ILE A 119 -19.48 7.58 1.08
C ILE A 119 -20.04 6.53 0.12
N ASP A 120 -20.61 6.95 -1.01
CA ASP A 120 -21.13 6.04 -2.03
C ASP A 120 -19.99 5.21 -2.65
N ASP A 121 -18.87 5.85 -2.99
CA ASP A 121 -17.68 5.16 -3.51
C ASP A 121 -17.12 4.13 -2.50
N ILE A 122 -17.09 4.45 -1.20
CA ILE A 122 -16.69 3.50 -0.14
C ILE A 122 -17.66 2.30 -0.08
N LEU A 123 -18.97 2.55 -0.11
CA LEU A 123 -19.96 1.48 -0.06
C LEU A 123 -19.83 0.55 -1.25
N ASP A 124 -19.65 1.10 -2.45
CA ASP A 124 -19.46 0.33 -3.66
C ASP A 124 -18.13 -0.43 -3.67
N PHE A 125 -17.05 0.19 -3.18
CA PHE A 125 -15.77 -0.50 -2.98
C PHE A 125 -15.92 -1.72 -2.07
N ILE A 126 -16.58 -1.57 -0.91
CA ILE A 126 -16.75 -2.68 0.03
C ILE A 126 -17.64 -3.79 -0.57
N ARG A 127 -18.72 -3.42 -1.26
CA ARG A 127 -19.60 -4.40 -1.94
C ARG A 127 -18.84 -5.19 -3.00
N VAL A 128 -18.06 -4.52 -3.85
CA VAL A 128 -17.39 -5.13 -5.01
C VAL A 128 -16.11 -5.86 -4.63
N LYS A 129 -15.29 -5.29 -3.74
CA LYS A 129 -13.94 -5.80 -3.44
C LYS A 129 -13.90 -6.71 -2.21
N VAL A 130 -14.76 -6.47 -1.23
CA VAL A 130 -14.80 -7.25 0.03
C VAL A 130 -15.94 -8.28 0.01
N GLY A 131 -16.94 -8.09 -0.86
CA GLY A 131 -18.06 -9.02 -0.99
C GLY A 131 -19.15 -8.81 0.06
N TRP A 132 -19.34 -7.57 0.53
CA TRP A 132 -20.45 -7.27 1.43
C TRP A 132 -21.79 -7.33 0.67
N LEU A 133 -22.42 -8.50 0.71
CA LEU A 133 -23.78 -8.71 0.22
C LEU A 133 -24.75 -8.08 1.23
N ALA A 134 -25.36 -6.95 0.87
CA ALA A 134 -26.48 -6.42 1.62
C ALA A 134 -27.61 -7.47 1.62
N LYS A 135 -28.19 -7.79 2.79
CA LYS A 135 -29.42 -8.58 2.84
C LYS A 135 -30.47 -7.83 2.03
N GLN A 136 -31.05 -8.50 1.04
CA GLN A 136 -32.26 -8.00 0.40
C GLN A 136 -33.39 -8.16 1.42
N ASP A 137 -33.90 -7.05 1.96
CA ASP A 137 -35.11 -7.06 2.75
C ASP A 137 -36.24 -7.62 1.87
N THR A 138 -36.74 -8.79 2.25
CA THR A 138 -37.88 -9.46 1.62
C THR A 138 -39.16 -9.11 2.36
#